data_AF-A0A1Y4FCP5-F1
#
_entry.id   AF-A0A1Y4FCP5-F1
#
_cell.length_a   1.000
_cell.length_b   1.000
_cell.length_c   1.000
_cell.angle_alpha   90.00
_cell.angle_beta   90.00
_cell.angle_gamma   90.00
#
_symmetry.space_group_name_H-M   'P 1'
#
loop_
_entity.id
_entity.type
_entity.pdbx_description
1 polymer ?
#
loop_
_entity_poly.entity_id
_entity_poly.type
_entity_poly.pdbx_seq_one_letter_code
_entity_poly.pdbx_strand_id
1 'polypeptide(L)'
;MELLKCTVSSLLGDKTGQMKVISKDEDYVKRIENQEISLELYDSIRKRGMALGVTEHFKKVIGDFKVPEGETPAGFRIEYQLEKDGAVYADLVRDISYDKNGRKRPTKTLFSADSADPYEIDGIKNLIGNLTCNPAIIYNLFINNPKANVGGKFKNRDEVMREIGNILGPGCDISVELNDPFSASESQILEEAQHFKEMLSEHRVVIKVPHTGPVNQENVGQLMTGDKRFGNRYNQGNTKDFYRGHNIALMLKEHGYRVNFTLMFEPYQTAMALQARPYFINSFIMFRHSQSLQMEGMMKAYEETGDVQFVEALRNYMLDNDYLSSSEAGKDLFGAYARAREILKYRGFTGEKISDGLDGIRHNLRVLRQANLPDTRLIICNMQGENYYPYIDRVLAEPEFSDMADRIVITASPDLLAQFTSNPLVLQFHRRFMNAANGEK
;
A
#
# COMPACT_ATOMS: atom_id res chain seq x y z
N MET A 1 3.44 35.17 -12.48
CA MET A 1 4.58 34.94 -13.39
C MET A 1 4.10 34.01 -14.48
N GLU A 2 3.97 34.49 -15.71
CA GLU A 2 3.68 33.61 -16.85
C GLU A 2 4.91 32.71 -17.06
N LEU A 3 4.74 31.42 -16.78
CA LEU A 3 5.76 30.41 -17.05
C LEU A 3 5.71 30.09 -18.55
N LEU A 4 6.84 30.23 -19.24
CA LEU A 4 7.00 29.74 -20.60
C LEU A 4 6.63 28.24 -20.63
N LYS A 5 5.60 27.90 -21.41
CA LYS A 5 5.15 26.51 -21.57
C LYS A 5 5.87 25.88 -22.74
N CYS A 6 6.57 24.77 -22.50
CA CYS A 6 7.21 23.95 -23.52
C CYS A 6 6.46 22.63 -23.64
N THR A 7 6.12 22.24 -24.86
CA THR A 7 5.53 20.93 -25.17
C THR A 7 6.51 20.07 -25.96
N VAL A 8 6.30 18.76 -25.98
CA VAL A 8 7.06 17.85 -26.85
C VAL A 8 6.94 18.25 -28.33
N SER A 9 5.75 18.65 -28.79
CA SER A 9 5.54 19.13 -30.16
C SER A 9 6.41 20.34 -30.51
N SER A 10 6.79 21.16 -29.52
CA SER A 10 7.70 22.30 -29.73
C SER A 10 9.13 21.87 -30.07
N LEU A 11 9.50 20.60 -29.83
CA LEU A 11 10.79 20.02 -30.23
C LEU A 11 10.79 19.50 -31.66
N LEU A 12 9.61 19.27 -32.26
CA LEU A 12 9.46 18.59 -33.54
C LEU A 12 9.34 19.58 -34.71
N GLY A 13 9.80 19.16 -35.89
CA GLY A 13 9.64 19.89 -37.15
C GLY A 13 10.85 19.83 -38.07
N ASP A 14 10.76 20.51 -39.21
CA ASP A 14 11.77 20.45 -40.29
C ASP A 14 12.79 21.59 -40.25
N LYS A 15 12.67 22.54 -39.30
CA LYS A 15 13.61 23.66 -39.19
C LYS A 15 14.90 23.24 -38.49
N THR A 16 16.00 23.93 -38.78
CA THR A 16 17.28 23.72 -38.12
C THR A 16 17.13 23.75 -36.58
N GLY A 17 17.57 22.68 -35.92
CA GLY A 17 17.46 22.51 -34.46
C GLY A 17 16.15 21.88 -33.97
N GLN A 18 15.20 21.53 -34.85
CA GLN A 18 14.06 20.67 -34.52
C GLN A 18 14.38 19.20 -34.82
N MET A 19 13.77 18.30 -34.08
CA MET A 19 13.94 16.86 -34.23
C MET A 19 12.91 16.29 -35.19
N LYS A 20 13.33 15.27 -35.94
CA LYS A 20 12.41 14.41 -36.69
C LYS A 20 11.93 13.27 -35.82
N VAL A 21 10.73 12.78 -36.11
CA VAL A 21 10.23 11.55 -35.49
C VAL A 21 10.90 10.35 -36.14
N ILE A 22 11.29 9.36 -35.33
CA ILE A 22 11.86 8.09 -35.80
C ILE A 22 10.79 7.34 -36.60
N SER A 23 11.18 6.81 -37.76
CA SER A 23 10.24 6.12 -38.63
C SER A 23 9.59 4.91 -37.94
N LYS A 24 8.28 4.76 -38.12
CA LYS A 24 7.39 3.76 -37.50
C LYS A 24 6.98 4.05 -36.05
N ASP A 25 7.47 5.13 -35.45
CA ASP A 25 7.06 5.57 -34.12
C ASP A 25 6.04 6.73 -34.16
N GLU A 26 5.63 7.19 -35.35
CA GLU A 26 4.83 8.40 -35.54
C GLU A 26 3.53 8.38 -34.72
N ASP A 27 2.78 7.27 -34.76
CA ASP A 27 1.51 7.15 -34.04
C ASP A 27 1.68 7.04 -32.52
N TYR A 28 2.85 6.57 -32.05
CA TYR A 28 3.16 6.55 -30.63
C TYR A 28 3.61 7.91 -30.12
N VAL A 29 4.43 8.64 -30.90
CA VAL A 29 4.89 9.99 -30.54
C VAL A 29 3.72 10.98 -30.49
N LYS A 30 2.71 10.85 -31.38
CA LYS A 30 1.47 11.66 -31.32
C LYS A 30 0.80 11.64 -29.94
N ARG A 31 0.91 10.53 -29.19
CA ARG A 31 0.30 10.39 -27.84
C ARG A 31 0.94 11.30 -26.79
N ILE A 32 2.13 11.81 -27.05
CA ILE A 32 2.90 12.64 -26.10
C ILE A 32 3.20 14.05 -26.63
N GLU A 33 2.78 14.40 -27.84
CA GLU A 33 3.06 15.71 -28.46
C GLU A 33 2.61 16.90 -27.59
N ASN A 34 1.46 16.76 -26.93
CA ASN A 34 0.88 17.79 -26.08
C ASN A 34 1.40 17.73 -24.62
N GLN A 35 2.31 16.80 -24.31
CA GLN A 35 2.89 16.71 -22.98
C GLN A 35 3.74 17.94 -22.69
N GLU A 36 3.44 18.63 -21.59
CA GLU A 36 4.27 19.71 -21.08
C GLU A 36 5.58 19.14 -20.50
N ILE A 37 6.71 19.75 -20.85
CA ILE A 37 8.05 19.43 -20.35
C ILE A 37 8.69 20.67 -19.73
N SER A 38 9.62 20.50 -18.79
CA SER A 38 10.34 21.62 -18.19
C SER A 38 11.21 22.33 -19.23
N LEU A 39 11.46 23.63 -19.04
CA LEU A 39 12.37 24.39 -19.88
C LEU A 39 13.78 23.76 -19.90
N GLU A 40 14.26 23.28 -18.75
CA GLU A 40 15.55 22.60 -18.63
C GLU A 40 15.63 21.32 -19.48
N LEU A 41 14.55 20.52 -19.48
CA LEU A 41 14.47 19.32 -20.30
C LEU A 41 14.36 19.68 -21.79
N TYR A 42 13.54 20.67 -22.13
CA TYR A 42 13.41 21.19 -23.48
C TYR A 42 14.77 21.64 -24.05
N ASP A 43 15.50 22.48 -23.32
CA ASP A 43 16.81 22.98 -23.72
C ASP A 43 17.85 21.85 -23.83
N SER A 44 17.80 20.90 -22.89
CA SER A 44 18.68 19.73 -22.90
C SER A 44 18.47 18.86 -24.11
N ILE A 45 17.22 18.64 -24.52
CA ILE A 45 16.88 17.88 -25.73
C ILE A 45 17.24 18.69 -26.98
N ARG A 46 16.89 19.98 -27.07
CA ARG A 46 17.25 20.84 -28.22
C ARG A 46 18.76 20.87 -28.49
N LYS A 47 19.58 20.82 -27.45
CA LYS A 47 21.04 20.88 -27.57
C LYS A 47 21.67 19.56 -28.03
N ARG A 48 21.05 18.41 -27.75
CA ARG A 48 21.68 17.09 -27.87
C ARG A 48 20.91 16.09 -28.73
N GLY A 49 19.60 16.25 -28.82
CA GLY A 49 18.70 15.35 -29.51
C GLY A 49 18.69 15.57 -31.01
N MET A 50 18.71 14.47 -31.76
CA MET A 50 18.68 14.45 -33.22
C MET A 50 17.34 13.93 -33.76
N ALA A 51 16.72 12.99 -33.06
CA ALA A 51 15.43 12.41 -33.39
C ALA A 51 14.65 12.01 -32.14
N LEU A 52 13.32 11.92 -32.24
CA LEU A 52 12.44 11.47 -31.17
C LEU A 52 11.71 10.18 -31.57
N GLY A 53 11.76 9.18 -30.70
CA GLY A 53 10.96 7.96 -30.81
C GLY A 53 10.38 7.55 -29.46
N VAL A 54 9.87 6.32 -29.40
CA VAL A 54 9.43 5.70 -28.14
C VAL A 54 10.13 4.35 -27.94
N THR A 55 10.28 3.93 -26.70
CA THR A 55 10.87 2.61 -26.41
C THR A 55 9.93 1.46 -26.82
N GLU A 56 10.47 0.24 -26.95
CA GLU A 56 9.64 -0.95 -27.11
C GLU A 56 8.77 -1.23 -25.89
N HIS A 57 9.24 -0.84 -24.70
CA HIS A 57 8.44 -0.90 -23.48
C HIS A 57 7.21 0.01 -23.56
N PHE A 58 7.35 1.26 -24.03
CA PHE A 58 6.23 2.15 -24.30
C PHE A 58 5.18 1.46 -25.18
N LYS A 59 5.59 0.88 -26.31
CA LYS A 59 4.70 0.19 -27.25
C LYS A 59 4.01 -1.00 -26.59
N LYS A 60 4.75 -1.79 -25.80
CA LYS A 60 4.21 -2.91 -25.01
C LYS A 60 3.12 -2.45 -24.05
N VAL A 61 3.36 -1.39 -23.27
CA VAL A 61 2.36 -0.85 -22.32
C VAL A 61 1.09 -0.39 -23.04
N ILE A 62 1.22 0.31 -24.18
CA ILE A 62 0.08 0.71 -25.00
C ILE A 62 -0.73 -0.50 -25.48
N GLY A 63 -0.03 -1.56 -25.92
CA GLY A 63 -0.64 -2.81 -26.37
C GLY A 63 -1.34 -3.60 -25.25
N ASP A 64 -0.65 -3.81 -24.12
CA ASP A 64 -1.13 -4.57 -22.96
C ASP A 64 -2.45 -4.01 -22.42
N PHE A 65 -2.57 -2.67 -22.37
CA PHE A 65 -3.78 -2.00 -21.87
C PHE A 65 -4.76 -1.54 -22.95
N LYS A 66 -4.46 -1.81 -24.23
CA LYS A 66 -5.30 -1.40 -25.37
C LYS A 66 -5.67 0.09 -25.30
N VAL A 67 -4.68 0.93 -25.07
CA VAL A 67 -4.88 2.35 -24.75
C VAL A 67 -5.48 3.09 -25.97
N PRO A 68 -6.55 3.90 -25.77
CA PRO A 68 -7.17 4.66 -26.85
C PRO A 68 -6.17 5.51 -27.63
N GLU A 69 -6.40 5.71 -28.92
CA GLU A 69 -5.55 6.55 -29.78
C GLU A 69 -5.37 7.96 -29.19
N GLY A 70 -4.15 8.50 -29.27
CA GLY A 70 -3.81 9.82 -28.74
C GLY A 70 -3.67 9.91 -27.22
N GLU A 71 -3.90 8.82 -26.47
CA GLU A 71 -3.75 8.79 -25.01
C GLU A 71 -2.53 7.98 -24.53
N THR A 72 -2.09 8.24 -23.30
CA THR A 72 -1.22 7.34 -22.52
C THR A 72 -1.95 6.85 -21.27
N PRO A 73 -1.70 5.62 -20.78
CA PRO A 73 -2.48 5.02 -19.70
C PRO A 73 -2.21 5.69 -18.36
N ALA A 74 -3.19 5.65 -17.47
CA ALA A 74 -2.99 6.02 -16.07
C ALA A 74 -1.98 5.10 -15.37
N GLY A 75 -1.33 5.62 -14.34
CA GLY A 75 -0.33 4.91 -13.54
C GLY A 75 1.04 4.82 -14.19
N PHE A 76 1.32 5.69 -15.17
CA PHE A 76 2.62 5.80 -15.80
C PHE A 76 3.03 7.26 -15.95
N ARG A 77 4.28 7.57 -15.60
CA ARG A 77 4.92 8.84 -15.90
C ARG A 77 5.74 8.71 -17.18
N ILE A 78 5.86 9.81 -17.93
CA ILE A 78 6.66 9.83 -19.15
C ILE A 78 8.09 10.25 -18.78
N GLU A 79 9.07 9.44 -19.15
CA GLU A 79 10.49 9.77 -19.06
C GLU A 79 11.12 9.82 -20.44
N TYR A 80 12.26 10.50 -20.55
CA TYR A 80 13.02 10.61 -21.79
C TYR A 80 14.45 10.15 -21.58
N GLN A 81 14.94 9.30 -22.48
CA GLN A 81 16.29 8.75 -22.45
C GLN A 81 17.02 9.21 -23.71
N LEU A 82 18.22 9.74 -23.55
CA LEU A 82 19.10 10.14 -24.65
C LEU A 82 20.11 9.02 -24.92
N GLU A 83 20.10 8.50 -26.14
CA GLU A 83 21.03 7.48 -26.61
C GLU A 83 22.31 8.07 -27.19
N LYS A 84 23.33 7.22 -27.34
CA LYS A 84 24.67 7.62 -27.79
C LYS A 84 24.71 8.23 -29.20
N ASP A 85 23.76 7.86 -30.05
CA ASP A 85 23.60 8.35 -31.42
C ASP A 85 22.79 9.67 -31.50
N GLY A 86 22.38 10.20 -30.35
CA GLY A 86 21.56 11.41 -30.26
C GLY A 86 20.06 11.16 -30.39
N ALA A 87 19.59 9.91 -30.52
CA ALA A 87 18.18 9.59 -30.46
C ALA A 87 17.64 9.82 -29.04
N VAL A 88 16.46 10.42 -28.93
CA VAL A 88 15.73 10.58 -27.68
C VAL A 88 14.52 9.65 -27.72
N TYR A 89 14.38 8.79 -26.71
CA TYR A 89 13.26 7.88 -26.59
C TYR A 89 12.40 8.25 -25.39
N ALA A 90 11.10 8.41 -25.62
CA ALA A 90 10.13 8.49 -24.54
C ALA A 90 9.75 7.08 -24.05
N ASP A 91 9.62 6.92 -22.73
CA ASP A 91 9.17 5.68 -22.09
C ASP A 91 8.02 5.95 -21.10
N LEU A 92 7.22 4.92 -20.85
CA LEU A 92 6.18 4.91 -19.82
C LEU A 92 6.72 4.19 -18.59
N VAL A 93 7.08 4.93 -17.54
CA VAL A 93 7.61 4.36 -16.29
C VAL A 93 6.49 4.22 -15.27
N ARG A 94 6.36 3.04 -14.66
CA ARG A 94 5.28 2.75 -13.69
C ARG A 94 5.32 3.73 -12.53
N ASP A 95 4.24 4.48 -12.34
CA ASP A 95 4.05 5.38 -11.21
C ASP A 95 2.56 5.67 -10.98
N ILE A 96 1.98 5.07 -9.94
CA ILE A 96 0.57 5.22 -9.58
C ILE A 96 0.18 6.64 -9.12
N SER A 97 1.13 7.56 -8.95
CA SER A 97 0.84 8.99 -8.75
C SER A 97 0.37 9.70 -10.01
N TYR A 98 0.41 9.05 -11.18
CA TYR A 98 -0.02 9.64 -12.44
C TYR A 98 -1.37 9.07 -12.88
N ASP A 99 -2.23 9.95 -13.37
CA ASP A 99 -3.42 9.63 -14.15
C ASP A 99 -3.04 9.55 -15.64
N LYS A 100 -4.02 9.35 -16.52
CA LYS A 100 -3.81 9.28 -17.97
C LYS A 100 -3.09 10.51 -18.52
N ASN A 101 -2.42 10.32 -19.65
CA ASN A 101 -1.73 11.39 -20.38
C ASN A 101 -0.61 12.04 -19.55
N GLY A 102 0.10 11.26 -18.72
CA GLY A 102 1.24 11.73 -17.94
C GLY A 102 0.90 12.85 -16.95
N ARG A 103 -0.37 12.98 -16.54
CA ARG A 103 -0.82 14.00 -15.59
C ARG A 103 -0.67 13.49 -14.17
N LYS A 104 -0.16 14.30 -13.25
CA LYS A 104 -0.20 13.94 -11.82
C LYS A 104 -1.65 13.87 -11.34
N ARG A 105 -1.93 12.91 -10.47
CA ARG A 105 -3.19 12.86 -9.73
C ARG A 105 -3.37 14.13 -8.89
N PRO A 106 -4.61 14.51 -8.54
CA PRO A 106 -4.88 15.77 -7.83
C PRO A 106 -4.19 15.91 -6.47
N THR A 107 -3.91 14.80 -5.79
CA THR A 107 -3.29 14.75 -4.47
C THR A 107 -2.00 13.93 -4.50
N LYS A 108 -1.05 14.29 -3.63
CA LYS A 108 0.17 13.51 -3.41
C LYS A 108 -0.12 12.18 -2.71
N THR A 109 -1.00 12.23 -1.70
CA THR A 109 -1.51 11.04 -0.99
C THR A 109 -2.40 10.24 -1.91
N LEU A 110 -2.17 8.93 -1.98
CA LEU A 110 -2.99 7.99 -2.73
C LEU A 110 -3.91 7.20 -1.80
N PHE A 111 -5.05 6.76 -2.33
CA PHE A 111 -5.96 5.86 -1.62
C PHE A 111 -5.89 4.45 -2.19
N SER A 112 -6.14 3.48 -1.31
CA SER A 112 -6.18 2.06 -1.61
C SER A 112 -7.41 1.40 -1.02
N ALA A 113 -8.00 0.48 -1.78
CA ALA A 113 -9.09 -0.36 -1.29
C ALA A 113 -8.52 -1.60 -0.57
N ASP A 114 -8.90 -1.82 0.68
CA ASP A 114 -8.61 -3.06 1.41
C ASP A 114 -9.80 -4.02 1.28
N SER A 115 -9.96 -4.60 0.08
CA SER A 115 -11.14 -5.41 -0.26
C SER A 115 -10.84 -6.47 -1.32
N ALA A 116 -11.70 -7.49 -1.35
CA ALA A 116 -11.78 -8.48 -2.41
C ALA A 116 -13.21 -8.54 -3.00
N ASP A 117 -14.06 -7.55 -2.70
CA ASP A 117 -15.44 -7.47 -3.18
C ASP A 117 -15.52 -6.63 -4.47
N PRO A 118 -15.71 -7.25 -5.66
CA PRO A 118 -15.80 -6.53 -6.92
C PRO A 118 -16.96 -5.52 -6.95
N TYR A 119 -18.05 -5.77 -6.21
CA TYR A 119 -19.23 -4.89 -6.20
C TYR A 119 -18.94 -3.56 -5.50
N GLU A 120 -18.20 -3.60 -4.38
CA GLU A 120 -17.79 -2.39 -3.67
C GLU A 120 -16.70 -1.62 -4.42
N ILE A 121 -15.74 -2.35 -5.01
CA ILE A 121 -14.60 -1.76 -5.72
C ILE A 121 -15.07 -0.93 -6.92
N ASP A 122 -16.12 -1.35 -7.62
CA ASP A 122 -16.65 -0.64 -8.79
C ASP A 122 -16.99 0.83 -8.49
N GLY A 123 -17.54 1.10 -7.30
CA GLY A 123 -17.92 2.46 -6.89
C GLY A 123 -16.75 3.41 -6.64
N ILE A 124 -15.56 2.89 -6.36
CA ILE A 124 -14.37 3.70 -6.00
C ILE A 124 -13.21 3.56 -6.99
N LYS A 125 -13.33 2.73 -8.03
CA LYS A 125 -12.25 2.37 -8.98
C LYS A 125 -11.51 3.56 -9.61
N ASN A 126 -12.17 4.70 -9.79
CA ASN A 126 -11.58 5.89 -10.40
C ASN A 126 -10.88 6.81 -9.39
N LEU A 127 -11.02 6.55 -8.09
CA LEU A 127 -10.48 7.39 -7.01
C LEU A 127 -9.25 6.78 -6.32
N ILE A 128 -8.97 5.50 -6.57
CA ILE A 128 -7.86 4.76 -5.96
C ILE A 128 -6.67 4.59 -6.93
N GLY A 129 -5.48 4.47 -6.35
CA GLY A 129 -4.24 4.12 -7.07
C GLY A 129 -3.69 2.75 -6.68
N ASN A 130 -4.30 2.10 -5.70
CA ASN A 130 -3.88 0.81 -5.20
C ASN A 130 -5.07 0.00 -4.69
N LEU A 131 -4.91 -1.32 -4.63
CA LEU A 131 -5.78 -2.24 -3.91
C LEU A 131 -4.91 -3.21 -3.13
N THR A 132 -5.28 -3.48 -1.88
CA THR A 132 -4.71 -4.53 -1.06
C THR A 132 -5.75 -5.59 -0.76
N CYS A 133 -5.37 -6.86 -0.89
CA CYS A 133 -6.15 -7.95 -0.33
C CYS A 133 -5.23 -8.92 0.43
N ASN A 134 -5.84 -9.81 1.19
CA ASN A 134 -5.16 -10.88 1.93
C ASN A 134 -6.09 -12.12 1.96
N PRO A 135 -5.59 -13.31 2.37
CA PRO A 135 -6.41 -14.53 2.35
C PRO A 135 -7.70 -14.40 3.18
N ALA A 136 -7.67 -13.72 4.32
CA ALA A 136 -8.87 -13.52 5.14
C ALA A 136 -9.92 -12.65 4.43
N ILE A 137 -9.50 -11.58 3.75
CA ILE A 137 -10.42 -10.73 2.96
C ILE A 137 -11.02 -11.53 1.80
N ILE A 138 -10.20 -12.26 1.05
CA ILE A 138 -10.66 -13.03 -0.11
C ILE A 138 -11.60 -14.17 0.31
N TYR A 139 -11.16 -15.03 1.23
CA TYR A 139 -11.89 -16.24 1.56
C TYR A 139 -13.03 -15.97 2.55
N ASN A 140 -12.77 -15.25 3.64
CA ASN A 140 -13.74 -15.13 4.73
C ASN A 140 -14.72 -13.98 4.51
N LEU A 141 -14.22 -12.81 4.09
CA LEU A 141 -15.07 -11.62 3.94
C LEU A 141 -15.86 -11.63 2.62
N PHE A 142 -15.32 -12.26 1.58
CA PHE A 142 -15.97 -12.31 0.26
C PHE A 142 -16.44 -13.72 -0.16
N ILE A 143 -15.55 -14.63 -0.58
CA ILE A 143 -15.94 -15.90 -1.24
C ILE A 143 -16.92 -16.72 -0.40
N ASN A 144 -16.61 -16.91 0.90
CA ASN A 144 -17.42 -17.70 1.82
C ASN A 144 -18.54 -16.88 2.49
N ASN A 145 -18.69 -15.60 2.15
CA ASN A 145 -19.73 -14.73 2.68
C ASN A 145 -20.88 -14.62 1.66
N PRO A 146 -22.01 -15.32 1.85
CA PRO A 146 -23.12 -15.31 0.90
C PRO A 146 -23.81 -13.93 0.76
N LYS A 147 -23.59 -13.01 1.72
CA LYS A 147 -24.10 -11.64 1.61
C LYS A 147 -23.26 -10.79 0.66
N ALA A 148 -21.95 -10.99 0.65
CA ALA A 148 -21.02 -10.27 -0.21
C ALA A 148 -20.91 -10.92 -1.61
N ASN A 149 -20.67 -12.22 -1.66
CA ASN A 149 -20.65 -12.99 -2.90
C ASN A 149 -22.08 -13.35 -3.35
N VAL A 150 -22.80 -12.35 -3.87
CA VAL A 150 -24.21 -12.43 -4.23
C VAL A 150 -24.47 -13.59 -5.20
N GLY A 151 -25.34 -14.52 -4.79
CA GLY A 151 -25.68 -15.71 -5.57
C GLY A 151 -24.54 -16.73 -5.70
N GLY A 152 -23.46 -16.57 -4.94
CA GLY A 152 -22.26 -17.41 -5.04
C GLY A 152 -21.61 -17.32 -6.41
N LYS A 153 -21.63 -16.14 -7.05
CA LYS A 153 -21.10 -15.92 -8.41
C LYS A 153 -19.64 -16.34 -8.54
N PHE A 154 -18.81 -16.02 -7.55
CA PHE A 154 -17.38 -16.32 -7.54
C PHE A 154 -17.09 -17.59 -6.73
N LYS A 155 -16.28 -18.49 -7.28
CA LYS A 155 -15.99 -19.80 -6.67
C LYS A 155 -14.61 -19.92 -6.07
N ASN A 156 -13.66 -19.13 -6.57
CA ASN A 156 -12.26 -19.23 -6.20
C ASN A 156 -11.57 -17.86 -6.30
N ARG A 157 -10.35 -17.81 -5.77
CA ARG A 157 -9.51 -16.62 -5.74
C ARG A 157 -9.22 -16.07 -7.13
N ASP A 158 -9.03 -16.93 -8.12
CA ASP A 158 -8.69 -16.50 -9.49
C ASP A 158 -9.84 -15.75 -10.16
N GLU A 159 -11.08 -16.22 -10.01
CA GLU A 159 -12.26 -15.53 -10.53
C GLU A 159 -12.41 -14.14 -9.90
N VAL A 160 -12.17 -14.03 -8.59
CA VAL A 160 -12.21 -12.75 -7.88
C VAL A 160 -11.12 -11.82 -8.38
N MET A 161 -9.87 -12.27 -8.41
CA MET A 161 -8.74 -11.42 -8.80
C MET A 161 -8.84 -11.00 -10.27
N ARG A 162 -9.31 -11.88 -11.15
CA ARG A 162 -9.55 -11.55 -12.56
C ARG A 162 -10.61 -10.47 -12.71
N GLU A 163 -11.72 -10.56 -11.99
CA GLU A 163 -12.76 -9.53 -12.04
C GLU A 163 -12.27 -8.19 -11.48
N ILE A 164 -11.55 -8.22 -10.35
CA ILE A 164 -10.89 -7.02 -9.81
C ILE A 164 -9.94 -6.40 -10.85
N GLY A 165 -9.16 -7.23 -11.55
CA GLY A 165 -8.29 -6.79 -12.64
C GLY A 165 -9.04 -6.26 -13.87
N ASN A 166 -10.30 -6.64 -14.10
CA ASN A 166 -11.14 -6.08 -15.15
C ASN A 166 -11.74 -4.73 -14.75
N ILE A 167 -12.16 -4.61 -13.49
CA ILE A 167 -12.74 -3.38 -12.93
C ILE A 167 -11.68 -2.29 -12.82
N LEU A 168 -10.50 -2.66 -12.31
CA LEU A 168 -9.39 -1.75 -12.07
C LEU A 168 -8.56 -1.60 -13.35
N GLY A 169 -8.49 -0.37 -13.86
CA GLY A 169 -7.68 -0.04 -15.03
C GLY A 169 -6.16 -0.05 -14.78
N PRO A 170 -5.36 0.43 -15.75
CA PRO A 170 -3.90 0.50 -15.63
C PRO A 170 -3.41 1.35 -14.45
N GLY A 171 -4.21 2.33 -14.01
CA GLY A 171 -3.85 3.29 -12.96
C GLY A 171 -3.75 2.73 -11.54
N CYS A 172 -4.02 1.45 -11.34
CA CYS A 172 -4.08 0.82 -10.01
C CYS A 172 -3.10 -0.35 -9.89
N ASP A 173 -2.30 -0.35 -8.82
CA ASP A 173 -1.54 -1.54 -8.41
C ASP A 173 -2.41 -2.46 -7.56
N ILE A 174 -2.24 -3.78 -7.70
CA ILE A 174 -3.04 -4.79 -7.03
C ILE A 174 -2.11 -5.68 -6.21
N SER A 175 -2.15 -5.53 -4.89
CA SER A 175 -1.36 -6.32 -3.95
C SER A 175 -2.07 -7.63 -3.60
N VAL A 176 -1.44 -8.75 -3.97
CA VAL A 176 -1.97 -10.10 -3.80
C VAL A 176 -1.07 -10.87 -2.85
N GLU A 177 -1.58 -11.24 -1.68
CA GLU A 177 -0.79 -11.89 -0.63
C GLU A 177 -0.60 -13.39 -0.88
N LEU A 178 0.62 -13.89 -0.67
CA LEU A 178 0.92 -15.32 -0.80
C LEU A 178 0.00 -16.18 0.07
N ASN A 179 -0.48 -17.29 -0.47
CA ASN A 179 -1.41 -18.16 0.26
C ASN A 179 -0.72 -18.93 1.39
N ASP A 180 0.48 -19.44 1.13
CA ASP A 180 1.27 -20.18 2.12
C ASP A 180 2.72 -19.67 2.15
N PRO A 181 3.01 -18.63 2.93
CA PRO A 181 4.37 -18.14 3.08
C PRO A 181 5.24 -19.06 3.95
N PHE A 182 4.72 -20.12 4.58
CA PHE A 182 5.44 -20.91 5.58
C PHE A 182 5.93 -22.25 5.04
N SER A 183 5.10 -22.96 4.28
CA SER A 183 5.40 -24.31 3.79
C SER A 183 5.76 -24.37 2.31
N ALA A 184 5.35 -23.37 1.52
CA ALA A 184 5.63 -23.36 0.09
C ALA A 184 7.14 -23.28 -0.20
N SER A 185 7.58 -24.05 -1.20
CA SER A 185 8.92 -23.93 -1.76
C SER A 185 9.08 -22.61 -2.53
N GLU A 186 10.33 -22.23 -2.82
CA GLU A 186 10.61 -21.08 -3.67
C GLU A 186 9.97 -21.22 -5.06
N SER A 187 9.99 -22.43 -5.64
CA SER A 187 9.35 -22.70 -6.93
C SER A 187 7.84 -22.49 -6.89
N GLN A 188 7.16 -22.97 -5.83
CA GLN A 188 5.72 -22.79 -5.66
C GLN A 188 5.34 -21.32 -5.48
N ILE A 189 6.16 -20.56 -4.73
CA ILE A 189 5.96 -19.11 -4.56
C ILE A 189 6.13 -18.39 -5.90
N LEU A 190 7.14 -18.74 -6.69
CA LEU A 190 7.38 -18.16 -8.02
C LEU A 190 6.28 -18.54 -9.02
N GLU A 191 5.77 -19.77 -8.96
CA GLU A 191 4.62 -20.21 -9.75
C GLU A 191 3.35 -19.42 -9.40
N GLU A 192 3.04 -19.23 -8.10
CA GLU A 192 1.92 -18.38 -7.65
C GLU A 192 2.10 -16.93 -8.14
N ALA A 193 3.30 -16.37 -8.00
CA ALA A 193 3.59 -15.00 -8.44
C ALA A 193 3.46 -14.83 -9.96
N GLN A 194 3.95 -15.79 -10.74
CA GLN A 194 3.88 -15.79 -12.20
C GLN A 194 2.42 -15.90 -12.67
N HIS A 195 1.62 -16.77 -12.04
CA HIS A 195 0.19 -16.92 -12.34
C HIS A 195 -0.57 -15.58 -12.18
N PHE A 196 -0.33 -14.86 -11.08
CA PHE A 196 -0.95 -13.54 -10.90
C PHE A 196 -0.37 -12.47 -11.83
N LYS A 197 0.91 -12.57 -12.21
CA LYS A 197 1.51 -11.69 -13.22
C LYS A 197 0.84 -11.84 -14.59
N GLU A 198 0.55 -13.06 -15.01
CA GLU A 198 -0.18 -13.32 -16.26
C GLU A 198 -1.63 -12.83 -16.19
N MET A 199 -2.30 -13.06 -15.05
CA MET A 199 -3.69 -12.66 -14.85
C MET A 199 -3.87 -11.14 -14.76
N LEU A 200 -2.99 -10.45 -14.04
CA LEU A 200 -3.14 -9.03 -13.69
C LEU A 200 -2.23 -8.11 -14.48
N SER A 201 -1.33 -8.64 -15.32
CA SER A 201 -0.20 -7.93 -15.94
C SER A 201 0.92 -7.59 -14.93
N GLU A 202 2.16 -7.67 -15.43
CA GLU A 202 3.38 -7.26 -14.72
C GLU A 202 3.35 -5.82 -14.21
N HIS A 203 2.61 -4.98 -14.92
CA HIS A 203 2.47 -3.56 -14.63
C HIS A 203 1.60 -3.27 -13.41
N ARG A 204 0.72 -4.20 -12.99
CA ARG A 204 -0.22 -3.97 -11.88
C ARG A 204 0.00 -4.90 -10.70
N VAL A 205 0.45 -6.13 -10.93
CA VAL A 205 0.63 -7.10 -9.84
C VAL A 205 1.73 -6.63 -8.88
N VAL A 206 1.45 -6.75 -7.59
CA VAL A 206 2.42 -6.62 -6.51
C VAL A 206 2.23 -7.81 -5.57
N ILE A 207 3.30 -8.57 -5.33
CA ILE A 207 3.22 -9.75 -4.47
C ILE A 207 3.34 -9.30 -3.02
N LYS A 208 2.33 -9.60 -2.22
CA LYS A 208 2.31 -9.22 -0.81
C LYS A 208 2.87 -10.35 0.05
N VAL A 209 3.87 -10.03 0.84
CA VAL A 209 4.66 -10.98 1.63
C VAL A 209 4.58 -10.55 3.10
N PRO A 210 4.21 -11.42 4.04
CA PRO A 210 4.14 -11.06 5.45
C PRO A 210 5.49 -11.17 6.17
N HIS A 211 5.67 -10.38 7.23
CA HIS A 211 6.59 -10.78 8.29
C HIS A 211 6.13 -12.11 8.89
N THR A 212 7.01 -13.10 8.91
CA THR A 212 6.70 -14.46 9.34
C THR A 212 6.85 -14.66 10.84
N GLY A 213 7.65 -13.81 11.51
CA GLY A 213 7.93 -13.96 12.93
C GLY A 213 8.55 -15.34 13.24
N PRO A 214 8.22 -15.98 14.37
CA PRO A 214 8.75 -17.30 14.74
C PRO A 214 8.00 -18.47 14.07
N VAL A 215 7.06 -18.19 13.15
CA VAL A 215 6.19 -19.20 12.55
C VAL A 215 6.87 -19.85 11.34
N ASN A 216 6.74 -21.16 11.23
CA ASN A 216 7.30 -21.98 10.15
C ASN A 216 6.39 -23.18 9.83
N GLN A 217 6.79 -23.99 8.85
CA GLN A 217 6.03 -25.17 8.39
C GLN A 217 5.69 -26.16 9.53
N GLU A 218 6.58 -26.33 10.51
CA GLU A 218 6.40 -27.31 11.59
C GLU A 218 5.39 -26.85 12.63
N ASN A 219 5.24 -25.53 12.84
CA ASN A 219 4.44 -24.97 13.93
C ASN A 219 3.21 -24.16 13.49
N VAL A 220 3.07 -23.80 12.21
CA VAL A 220 1.93 -23.01 11.70
C VAL A 220 0.57 -23.68 11.98
N GLY A 221 0.53 -25.01 12.03
CA GLY A 221 -0.66 -25.78 12.38
C GLY A 221 -1.26 -25.45 13.76
N GLN A 222 -0.44 -24.95 14.70
CA GLN A 222 -0.89 -24.52 16.02
C GLN A 222 -1.84 -23.32 15.96
N LEU A 223 -1.67 -22.43 14.97
CA LEU A 223 -2.53 -21.25 14.79
C LEU A 223 -3.88 -21.60 14.14
N MET A 224 -4.05 -22.83 13.66
CA MET A 224 -5.22 -23.25 12.89
C MET A 224 -6.08 -24.28 13.62
N THR A 225 -5.48 -25.07 14.52
CA THR A 225 -6.10 -26.23 15.16
C THR A 225 -6.10 -26.11 16.68
N GLY A 226 -6.94 -26.89 17.37
CA GLY A 226 -7.00 -26.89 18.83
C GLY A 226 -7.47 -25.55 19.42
N ASP A 227 -6.76 -25.06 20.43
CA ASP A 227 -7.01 -23.76 21.07
C ASP A 227 -6.53 -22.57 20.23
N LYS A 228 -5.87 -22.84 19.10
CA LYS A 228 -5.32 -21.88 18.14
C LYS A 228 -4.26 -20.94 18.73
N ARG A 229 -3.62 -21.33 19.83
CA ARG A 229 -2.55 -20.55 20.48
C ARG A 229 -1.17 -20.99 20.02
N PHE A 230 -0.27 -20.02 19.87
CA PHE A 230 1.12 -20.35 19.56
C PHE A 230 1.85 -20.84 20.82
N GLY A 231 2.57 -21.96 20.68
CA GLY A 231 3.27 -22.59 21.81
C GLY A 231 4.45 -21.79 22.34
N ASN A 232 5.09 -21.00 21.48
CA ASN A 232 6.23 -20.15 21.83
C ASN A 232 5.80 -18.68 21.91
N ARG A 233 6.66 -17.81 22.46
CA ARG A 233 6.42 -16.36 22.38
C ARG A 233 6.74 -15.83 20.99
N TYR A 234 6.15 -14.71 20.59
CA TYR A 234 6.45 -14.00 19.33
C TYR A 234 7.95 -13.73 19.09
N ASN A 235 8.79 -13.71 20.13
CA ASN A 235 10.23 -13.49 20.05
C ASN A 235 11.08 -14.73 20.39
N GLN A 236 10.49 -15.93 20.32
CA GLN A 236 11.14 -17.21 20.59
C GLN A 236 11.02 -18.13 19.36
N GLY A 237 11.90 -17.89 18.38
CA GLY A 237 12.01 -18.68 17.16
C GLY A 237 13.46 -18.76 16.70
N ASN A 238 13.73 -19.50 15.61
CA ASN A 238 15.07 -19.51 15.04
C ASN A 238 15.26 -18.30 14.13
N THR A 239 16.51 -17.87 13.97
CA THR A 239 16.88 -16.78 13.06
C THR A 239 16.33 -16.98 11.66
N LYS A 240 16.36 -18.21 11.13
CA LYS A 240 15.81 -18.54 9.80
C LYS A 240 14.30 -18.28 9.68
N ASP A 241 13.56 -18.48 10.76
CA ASP A 241 12.10 -18.35 10.77
C ASP A 241 11.72 -16.85 10.74
N PHE A 242 12.42 -16.04 11.55
CA PHE A 242 12.27 -14.58 11.57
C PHE A 242 12.60 -13.93 10.22
N TYR A 243 13.59 -14.45 9.49
CA TYR A 243 14.01 -13.93 8.20
C TYR A 243 13.29 -14.56 7.01
N ARG A 244 12.40 -15.55 7.18
CA ARG A 244 11.75 -16.21 6.04
C ARG A 244 10.98 -15.24 5.16
N GLY A 245 10.16 -14.35 5.73
CA GLY A 245 9.47 -13.30 4.95
C GLY A 245 10.43 -12.36 4.20
N HIS A 246 11.57 -12.02 4.81
CA HIS A 246 12.60 -11.18 4.16
C HIS A 246 13.27 -11.90 2.99
N ASN A 247 13.60 -13.18 3.15
CA ASN A 247 14.22 -13.99 2.11
C ASN A 247 13.27 -14.21 0.93
N ILE A 248 11.97 -14.41 1.19
CA ILE A 248 10.95 -14.49 0.13
C ILE A 248 10.87 -13.16 -0.63
N ALA A 249 10.85 -12.03 0.08
CA ALA A 249 10.81 -10.71 -0.55
C ALA A 249 12.05 -10.42 -1.42
N LEU A 250 13.24 -10.79 -0.94
CA LEU A 250 14.50 -10.70 -1.70
C LEU A 250 14.47 -11.57 -2.94
N MET A 251 14.09 -12.85 -2.80
CA MET A 251 13.99 -13.79 -3.91
C MET A 251 13.02 -13.28 -4.98
N LEU A 252 11.84 -12.82 -4.60
CA LEU A 252 10.86 -12.23 -5.54
C LEU A 252 11.42 -11.00 -6.24
N LYS A 253 12.17 -10.14 -5.52
CA LYS A 253 12.80 -8.95 -6.09
C LYS A 253 13.87 -9.32 -7.13
N GLU A 254 14.69 -10.34 -6.85
CA GLU A 254 15.71 -10.86 -7.77
C GLU A 254 15.08 -11.42 -9.05
N HIS A 255 13.86 -11.95 -8.98
CA HIS A 255 13.08 -12.41 -10.12
C HIS A 255 12.23 -11.31 -10.79
N GLY A 256 12.44 -10.04 -10.42
CA GLY A 256 11.82 -8.89 -11.06
C GLY A 256 10.40 -8.55 -10.58
N TYR A 257 9.93 -9.15 -9.48
CA TYR A 257 8.63 -8.81 -8.90
C TYR A 257 8.71 -7.58 -8.00
N ARG A 258 7.60 -6.83 -7.95
CA ARG A 258 7.37 -5.80 -6.93
C ARG A 258 6.74 -6.45 -5.70
N VAL A 259 7.23 -6.07 -4.52
CA VAL A 259 6.80 -6.66 -3.25
C VAL A 259 6.10 -5.63 -2.36
N ASN A 260 4.97 -6.01 -1.77
CA ASN A 260 4.32 -5.32 -0.67
C ASN A 260 4.64 -6.06 0.63
N PHE A 261 5.49 -5.48 1.49
CA PHE A 261 5.90 -6.12 2.74
C PHE A 261 4.92 -5.77 3.87
N THR A 262 4.17 -6.77 4.34
CA THR A 262 3.04 -6.60 5.27
C THR A 262 3.33 -7.14 6.67
N LEU A 263 2.33 -7.05 7.57
CA LEU A 263 2.35 -7.42 8.98
C LEU A 263 3.45 -6.72 9.79
N MET A 264 3.60 -5.41 9.53
CA MET A 264 4.53 -4.54 10.23
C MET A 264 3.79 -3.73 11.31
N PHE A 265 4.13 -4.02 12.56
CA PHE A 265 3.52 -3.42 13.74
C PHE A 265 4.52 -2.58 14.54
N GLU A 266 5.82 -2.90 14.50
CA GLU A 266 6.81 -2.23 15.34
C GLU A 266 7.79 -1.36 14.54
N PRO A 267 8.10 -0.13 15.01
CA PRO A 267 9.03 0.79 14.34
C PRO A 267 10.35 0.16 13.90
N TYR A 268 10.97 -0.65 14.75
CA TYR A 268 12.27 -1.27 14.46
C TYR A 268 12.24 -2.28 13.29
N GLN A 269 11.06 -2.73 12.84
CA GLN A 269 10.96 -3.61 11.67
C GLN A 269 11.29 -2.87 10.38
N THR A 270 11.06 -1.56 10.31
CA THR A 270 11.08 -0.80 9.05
C THR A 270 12.45 -0.76 8.39
N ALA A 271 13.51 -0.43 9.14
CA ALA A 271 14.85 -0.38 8.57
C ALA A 271 15.32 -1.74 8.03
N MET A 272 14.90 -2.83 8.68
CA MET A 272 15.19 -4.19 8.23
C MET A 272 14.36 -4.58 7.00
N ALA A 273 13.06 -4.26 7.00
CA ALA A 273 12.17 -4.51 5.87
C ALA A 273 12.66 -3.83 4.59
N LEU A 274 13.20 -2.61 4.69
CA LEU A 274 13.74 -1.88 3.54
C LEU A 274 15.00 -2.52 2.93
N GLN A 275 15.72 -3.40 3.66
CA GLN A 275 16.84 -4.14 3.08
C GLN A 275 16.38 -5.07 1.95
N ALA A 276 15.13 -5.55 2.00
CA ALA A 276 14.53 -6.35 0.94
C ALA A 276 14.07 -5.52 -0.28
N ARG A 277 14.30 -4.21 -0.28
CA ARG A 277 13.94 -3.25 -1.36
C ARG A 277 12.48 -3.36 -1.82
N PRO A 278 11.50 -3.41 -0.89
CA PRO A 278 10.10 -3.60 -1.25
C PRO A 278 9.55 -2.37 -1.99
N TYR A 279 8.52 -2.58 -2.79
CA TYR A 279 7.79 -1.49 -3.45
C TYR A 279 6.81 -0.81 -2.47
N PHE A 280 6.21 -1.58 -1.56
CA PHE A 280 5.42 -1.07 -0.45
C PHE A 280 5.91 -1.65 0.89
N ILE A 281 5.89 -0.83 1.93
CA ILE A 281 5.92 -1.28 3.34
C ILE A 281 4.60 -0.89 4.00
N ASN A 282 4.15 -1.67 4.98
CA ASN A 282 2.88 -1.39 5.65
C ASN A 282 3.09 -0.84 7.07
N SER A 283 2.08 -0.18 7.62
CA SER A 283 2.03 0.17 9.04
C SER A 283 0.63 -0.09 9.57
N PHE A 284 0.53 -1.08 10.46
CA PHE A 284 -0.72 -1.47 11.10
C PHE A 284 -0.94 -0.67 12.38
N ILE A 285 -2.06 0.06 12.46
CA ILE A 285 -2.30 1.02 13.54
C ILE A 285 -3.23 0.46 14.62
N MET A 286 -4.46 0.09 14.25
CA MET A 286 -5.56 -0.03 15.19
C MET A 286 -5.36 -1.16 16.21
N PHE A 287 -4.96 -2.35 15.78
CA PHE A 287 -4.74 -3.46 16.72
C PHE A 287 -3.63 -3.16 17.72
N ARG A 288 -2.51 -2.56 17.25
CA ARG A 288 -1.40 -2.18 18.12
C ARG A 288 -1.82 -1.13 19.14
N HIS A 289 -2.56 -0.12 18.71
CA HIS A 289 -3.04 0.94 19.57
C HIS A 289 -4.07 0.43 20.59
N SER A 290 -5.08 -0.33 20.12
CA SER A 290 -6.13 -0.92 20.96
C SER A 290 -5.56 -1.85 22.04
N GLN A 291 -4.63 -2.73 21.68
CA GLN A 291 -3.98 -3.62 22.66
C GLN A 291 -3.18 -2.85 23.71
N SER A 292 -2.58 -1.71 23.33
CA SER A 292 -1.86 -0.85 24.28
C SER A 292 -2.82 -0.17 25.25
N LEU A 293 -3.96 0.34 24.78
CA LEU A 293 -5.01 0.92 25.62
C LEU A 293 -5.57 -0.10 26.63
N GLN A 294 -5.78 -1.35 26.22
CA GLN A 294 -6.26 -2.41 27.11
C GLN A 294 -5.22 -2.74 28.20
N MET A 295 -3.95 -2.91 27.82
CA MET A 295 -2.87 -3.13 28.79
C MET A 295 -2.74 -1.98 29.78
N GLU A 296 -2.78 -0.73 29.29
CA GLU A 296 -2.72 0.46 30.12
C GLU A 296 -3.88 0.54 31.11
N GLY A 297 -5.11 0.29 30.66
CA GLY A 297 -6.30 0.32 31.51
C GLY A 297 -6.22 -0.69 32.66
N MET A 298 -5.80 -1.92 32.38
CA MET A 298 -5.62 -2.95 33.42
C MET A 298 -4.49 -2.59 34.40
N MET A 299 -3.39 -2.03 33.90
CA MET A 299 -2.29 -1.57 34.76
C MET A 299 -2.71 -0.42 35.68
N LYS A 300 -3.39 0.60 35.14
CA LYS A 300 -3.90 1.74 35.93
C LYS A 300 -4.89 1.28 36.99
N ALA A 301 -5.80 0.37 36.66
CA ALA A 301 -6.73 -0.18 37.64
C ALA A 301 -6.01 -0.91 38.78
N TYR A 302 -4.95 -1.67 38.50
CA TYR A 302 -4.10 -2.25 39.54
C TYR A 302 -3.39 -1.19 40.38
N GLU A 303 -2.79 -0.18 39.75
CA GLU A 303 -2.05 0.89 40.42
C GLU A 303 -2.95 1.72 41.37
N GLU A 304 -4.21 1.95 40.99
CA GLU A 304 -5.17 2.70 41.78
C GLU A 304 -5.79 1.89 42.94
N THR A 305 -5.98 0.58 42.74
CA THR A 305 -6.74 -0.26 43.69
C THR A 305 -5.88 -1.20 44.53
N GLY A 306 -4.68 -1.55 44.05
CA GLY A 306 -3.87 -2.63 44.59
C GLY A 306 -4.42 -4.05 44.34
N ASP A 307 -5.50 -4.19 43.55
CA ASP A 307 -6.18 -5.46 43.37
C ASP A 307 -5.50 -6.34 42.31
N VAL A 308 -4.93 -7.45 42.76
CA VAL A 308 -4.15 -8.40 41.95
C VAL A 308 -4.97 -9.00 40.80
N GLN A 309 -6.30 -9.01 40.87
CA GLN A 309 -7.14 -9.51 39.78
C GLN A 309 -6.90 -8.78 38.45
N PHE A 310 -6.53 -7.50 38.48
CA PHE A 310 -6.22 -6.73 37.27
C PHE A 310 -4.88 -7.16 36.63
N VAL A 311 -3.91 -7.62 37.44
CA VAL A 311 -2.65 -8.17 36.93
C VAL A 311 -2.87 -9.57 36.34
N GLU A 312 -3.77 -10.36 36.92
CA GLU A 312 -4.20 -11.64 36.36
C GLU A 312 -4.92 -11.45 35.02
N ALA A 313 -5.83 -10.48 34.93
CA ALA A 313 -6.50 -10.09 33.70
C ALA A 313 -5.50 -9.61 32.63
N LEU A 314 -4.53 -8.78 33.01
CA LEU A 314 -3.45 -8.33 32.12
C LEU A 314 -2.65 -9.51 31.56
N ARG A 315 -2.23 -10.46 32.41
CA ARG A 315 -1.52 -11.66 31.95
C ARG A 315 -2.36 -12.48 30.97
N ASN A 316 -3.63 -12.71 31.29
CA ASN A 316 -4.54 -13.48 30.43
C ASN A 316 -4.73 -12.77 29.08
N TYR A 317 -4.90 -11.45 29.09
CA TYR A 317 -4.96 -10.65 27.88
C TYR A 317 -3.68 -10.76 27.03
N MET A 318 -2.51 -10.72 27.68
CA MET A 318 -1.22 -10.89 26.99
C MET A 318 -1.03 -12.30 26.41
N LEU A 319 -1.60 -13.34 27.03
CA LEU A 319 -1.63 -14.69 26.48
C LEU A 319 -2.57 -14.79 25.28
N ASP A 320 -3.75 -14.18 25.36
CA ASP A 320 -4.75 -14.18 24.29
C ASP A 320 -4.32 -13.39 23.05
N ASN A 321 -3.32 -12.53 23.19
CA ASN A 321 -2.77 -11.69 22.12
C ASN A 321 -1.29 -11.98 21.83
N ASP A 322 -0.83 -13.20 22.15
CA ASP A 322 0.50 -13.75 21.81
C ASP A 322 1.72 -12.95 22.33
N TYR A 323 1.54 -12.01 23.26
CA TYR A 323 2.64 -11.33 23.96
C TYR A 323 3.38 -12.27 24.93
N LEU A 324 2.68 -13.32 25.39
CA LEU A 324 3.19 -14.40 26.22
C LEU A 324 2.86 -15.74 25.56
N SER A 325 3.71 -16.74 25.76
CA SER A 325 3.47 -18.10 25.27
C SER A 325 2.43 -18.83 26.12
N SER A 326 1.75 -19.82 25.55
CA SER A 326 0.83 -20.68 26.32
C SER A 326 1.51 -21.37 27.52
N SER A 327 2.82 -21.64 27.41
CA SER A 327 3.62 -22.18 28.51
C SER A 327 3.73 -21.22 29.71
N GLU A 328 3.43 -19.94 29.55
CA GLU A 328 3.44 -18.91 30.59
C GLU A 328 2.08 -18.73 31.27
N ALA A 329 1.08 -19.52 30.88
CA ALA A 329 -0.21 -19.57 31.55
C ALA A 329 -0.05 -19.94 33.04
N GLY A 330 -0.70 -19.18 33.92
CA GLY A 330 -0.67 -19.42 35.37
C GLY A 330 0.67 -19.09 36.06
N LYS A 331 1.65 -18.54 35.35
CA LYS A 331 2.97 -18.18 35.90
C LYS A 331 3.04 -16.72 36.38
N ASP A 332 4.28 -16.23 36.51
CA ASP A 332 4.75 -14.95 37.04
C ASP A 332 3.94 -13.72 36.62
N LEU A 333 3.08 -13.26 37.53
CA LEU A 333 2.29 -12.03 37.40
C LEU A 333 3.17 -10.78 37.33
N PHE A 334 4.28 -10.76 38.07
CA PHE A 334 5.20 -9.63 38.08
C PHE A 334 5.93 -9.51 36.73
N GLY A 335 6.34 -10.64 36.15
CA GLY A 335 6.93 -10.71 34.82
C GLY A 335 5.99 -10.22 33.71
N ALA A 336 4.70 -10.55 33.79
CA ALA A 336 3.69 -10.05 32.86
C ALA A 336 3.51 -8.52 32.98
N TYR A 337 3.34 -8.02 34.21
CA TYR A 337 3.21 -6.59 34.48
C TYR A 337 4.46 -5.80 34.03
N ALA A 338 5.66 -6.28 34.36
CA ALA A 338 6.92 -5.65 33.96
C ALA A 338 7.05 -5.56 32.42
N ARG A 339 6.67 -6.62 31.69
CA ARG A 339 6.69 -6.64 30.23
C ARG A 339 5.69 -5.66 29.63
N ALA A 340 4.45 -5.64 30.12
CA ALA A 340 3.44 -4.69 29.68
C ALA A 340 3.92 -3.24 29.88
N ARG A 341 4.52 -2.95 31.05
CA ARG A 341 5.08 -1.63 31.35
C ARG A 341 6.15 -1.20 30.34
N GLU A 342 7.09 -2.08 29.99
CA GLU A 342 8.13 -1.75 29.01
C GLU A 342 7.56 -1.54 27.60
N ILE A 343 6.57 -2.34 27.19
CA ILE A 343 5.85 -2.16 25.91
C ILE A 343 5.17 -0.79 25.89
N LEU A 344 4.38 -0.46 26.91
CA LEU A 344 3.66 0.81 27.00
C LEU A 344 4.62 2.01 27.03
N LYS A 345 5.72 1.91 27.77
CA LYS A 345 6.75 2.95 27.81
C LYS A 345 7.35 3.24 26.44
N TYR A 346 7.75 2.19 25.72
CA TYR A 346 8.29 2.37 24.38
C TYR A 346 7.24 2.94 23.40
N ARG A 347 5.99 2.49 23.50
CA ARG A 347 4.86 2.97 22.70
C ARG A 347 4.33 4.37 23.10
N GLY A 348 4.95 5.01 24.09
CA GLY A 348 4.62 6.39 24.50
C GLY A 348 3.40 6.52 25.41
N PHE A 349 2.90 5.43 25.99
CA PHE A 349 1.79 5.42 26.95
C PHE A 349 2.22 5.79 28.38
N THR A 350 3.52 5.80 28.66
CA THR A 350 4.04 6.30 29.94
C THR A 350 4.89 7.55 29.71
N GLY A 351 4.53 8.65 30.38
CA GLY A 351 5.22 9.95 30.28
C GLY A 351 4.48 11.02 29.47
N GLU A 352 5.21 12.05 29.03
CA GLU A 352 4.66 13.25 28.36
C GLU A 352 4.41 13.10 26.85
N LYS A 353 4.66 11.91 26.28
CA LYS A 353 4.44 11.65 24.85
C LYS A 353 2.96 11.42 24.56
N ILE A 354 2.53 11.78 23.35
CA ILE A 354 1.18 11.52 22.88
C ILE A 354 1.03 10.02 22.57
N SER A 355 0.10 9.33 23.24
CA SER A 355 -0.26 7.95 22.94
C SER A 355 -1.39 7.88 21.91
N ASP A 356 -1.16 8.37 20.69
CA ASP A 356 -2.15 8.38 19.60
C ASP A 356 -2.11 7.12 18.72
N GLY A 357 -1.16 6.21 18.99
CA GLY A 357 -0.93 4.99 18.19
C GLY A 357 -0.22 5.23 16.85
N LEU A 358 0.17 6.47 16.54
CA LEU A 358 0.78 6.86 15.26
C LEU A 358 2.31 6.98 15.34
N ASP A 359 2.93 6.60 16.46
CA ASP A 359 4.39 6.56 16.63
C ASP A 359 5.08 5.71 15.56
N GLY A 360 4.45 4.58 15.19
CA GLY A 360 4.90 3.72 14.09
C GLY A 360 4.95 4.44 12.75
N ILE A 361 3.91 5.20 12.41
CA ILE A 361 3.85 5.97 11.15
C ILE A 361 4.94 7.04 11.13
N ARG A 362 5.07 7.81 12.22
CA ARG A 362 6.10 8.87 12.33
C ARG A 362 7.50 8.29 12.18
N HIS A 363 7.78 7.13 12.81
CA HIS A 363 9.06 6.46 12.63
C HIS A 363 9.27 5.98 11.19
N ASN A 364 8.26 5.33 10.60
CA ASN A 364 8.36 4.80 9.24
C ASN A 364 8.64 5.90 8.23
N LEU A 365 7.99 7.06 8.36
CA LEU A 365 8.25 8.24 7.54
C LEU A 365 9.69 8.74 7.65
N ARG A 366 10.24 8.83 8.88
CA ARG A 366 11.63 9.24 9.12
C ARG A 366 12.63 8.29 8.47
N VAL A 367 12.43 6.98 8.63
CA VAL A 367 13.30 5.96 8.02
C VAL A 367 13.17 5.98 6.51
N LEU A 368 11.95 6.08 5.98
CA LEU A 368 11.68 6.10 4.55
C LEU A 368 12.29 7.33 3.86
N ARG A 369 12.25 8.50 4.51
CA ARG A 369 12.91 9.74 4.03
C ARG A 369 14.40 9.53 3.79
N GLN A 370 15.06 8.72 4.62
CA GLN A 370 16.49 8.47 4.56
C GLN A 370 16.85 7.27 3.66
N ALA A 371 15.86 6.56 3.12
CA ALA A 371 16.08 5.36 2.33
C ALA A 371 16.48 5.67 0.88
N ASN A 372 17.48 4.95 0.37
CA ASN A 372 17.90 4.99 -1.04
C ASN A 372 16.96 4.17 -1.96
N LEU A 373 15.66 4.37 -1.79
CA LEU A 373 14.59 3.66 -2.47
C LEU A 373 13.51 4.67 -2.88
N PRO A 374 13.70 5.41 -3.98
CA PRO A 374 12.82 6.52 -4.34
C PRO A 374 11.36 6.08 -4.60
N ASP A 375 11.18 4.87 -5.13
CA ASP A 375 9.85 4.37 -5.50
C ASP A 375 9.10 3.66 -4.36
N THR A 376 9.76 3.37 -3.23
CA THR A 376 9.10 2.69 -2.10
C THR A 376 8.12 3.62 -1.41
N ARG A 377 6.91 3.14 -1.16
CA ARG A 377 5.85 3.89 -0.46
C ARG A 377 5.42 3.21 0.82
N LEU A 378 4.94 4.00 1.78
CA LEU A 378 4.32 3.52 3.01
C LEU A 378 2.81 3.39 2.81
N ILE A 379 2.28 2.19 2.98
CA ILE A 379 0.85 1.94 3.11
C ILE A 379 0.46 2.03 4.59
N ILE A 380 -0.36 3.02 4.93
CA ILE A 380 -0.97 3.13 6.25
C ILE A 380 -2.25 2.29 6.23
N CYS A 381 -2.33 1.27 7.09
CA CYS A 381 -3.38 0.25 7.03
C CYS A 381 -3.95 -0.10 8.41
N ASN A 382 -4.92 -1.02 8.42
CA ASN A 382 -5.61 -1.46 9.63
C ASN A 382 -6.25 -0.29 10.40
N MET A 383 -7.02 0.54 9.68
CA MET A 383 -7.90 1.53 10.27
C MET A 383 -9.30 0.93 10.39
N GLN A 384 -9.95 1.13 11.52
CA GLN A 384 -11.37 0.84 11.69
C GLN A 384 -12.04 2.02 12.38
N GLY A 385 -13.26 2.34 11.91
CA GLY A 385 -14.04 3.46 12.40
C GLY A 385 -13.51 4.82 11.96
N GLU A 386 -14.29 5.86 12.25
CA GLU A 386 -14.10 7.22 11.75
C GLU A 386 -12.95 7.99 12.44
N ASN A 387 -12.43 7.47 13.56
CA ASN A 387 -11.59 8.23 14.47
C ASN A 387 -10.13 8.36 14.03
N TYR A 388 -9.57 7.41 13.27
CA TYR A 388 -8.12 7.41 12.97
C TYR A 388 -7.72 8.38 11.86
N TYR A 389 -8.57 8.54 10.84
CA TYR A 389 -8.23 9.34 9.66
C TYR A 389 -7.89 10.81 10.01
N PRO A 390 -8.64 11.53 10.86
CA PRO A 390 -8.28 12.89 11.27
C PRO A 390 -6.92 13.00 11.99
N TYR A 391 -6.45 11.94 12.66
CA TYR A 391 -5.13 11.95 13.31
C TYR A 391 -4.02 11.65 12.29
N ILE A 392 -4.27 10.76 11.33
CA ILE A 392 -3.35 10.50 10.22
C ILE A 392 -3.16 11.76 9.39
N ASP A 393 -4.24 12.45 9.02
CA ASP A 393 -4.17 13.71 8.28
C ASP A 393 -3.36 14.77 9.03
N ARG A 394 -3.49 14.85 10.36
CA ARG A 394 -2.66 15.73 11.18
C ARG A 394 -1.18 15.38 11.06
N VAL A 395 -0.80 14.11 11.18
CA VAL A 395 0.59 13.67 10.99
C VAL A 395 1.10 14.02 9.61
N LEU A 396 0.32 13.79 8.56
CA LEU A 396 0.72 14.10 7.19
C LEU A 396 0.81 15.60 6.89
N ALA A 397 0.11 16.44 7.68
CA ALA A 397 0.20 17.88 7.63
C ALA A 397 1.29 18.48 8.55
N GLU A 398 1.91 17.67 9.43
CA GLU A 398 3.02 18.13 10.26
C GLU A 398 4.16 18.64 9.35
N PRO A 399 4.76 19.82 9.62
CA PRO A 399 5.86 20.36 8.80
C PRO A 399 7.00 19.37 8.63
N GLU A 400 7.25 18.54 9.65
CA GLU A 400 8.23 17.47 9.63
C GLU A 400 8.04 16.54 8.43
N PHE A 401 6.81 16.26 7.96
CA PHE A 401 6.49 15.24 6.94
C PHE A 401 5.94 15.79 5.63
N SER A 402 5.93 17.11 5.46
CA SER A 402 5.38 17.77 4.26
C SER A 402 6.03 17.35 2.93
N ASP A 403 7.28 16.91 2.97
CA ASP A 403 8.06 16.40 1.83
C ASP A 403 7.77 14.92 1.50
N MET A 404 7.06 14.19 2.36
CA MET A 404 6.85 12.74 2.24
C MET A 404 5.46 12.36 1.72
N ALA A 405 4.56 13.32 1.52
CA ALA A 405 3.16 13.06 1.18
C ALA A 405 2.98 12.26 -0.13
N ASP A 406 3.91 12.37 -1.08
CA ASP A 406 3.91 11.60 -2.34
C ASP A 406 4.38 10.15 -2.17
N ARG A 407 4.85 9.78 -0.99
CA ARG A 407 5.27 8.42 -0.64
C ARG A 407 4.26 7.69 0.24
N ILE A 408 3.03 8.18 0.32
CA ILE A 408 1.96 7.63 1.17
C ILE A 408 0.81 7.06 0.37
N VAL A 409 0.37 5.88 0.81
CA VAL A 409 -0.90 5.27 0.41
C VAL A 409 -1.71 5.01 1.67
N ILE A 410 -2.97 5.43 1.69
CA ILE A 410 -3.90 5.15 2.80
C ILE A 410 -4.82 4.02 2.33
N THR A 411 -4.83 2.88 3.05
CA THR A 411 -5.71 1.75 2.73
C THR A 411 -6.79 1.54 3.79
N ALA A 412 -8.03 1.37 3.34
CA ALA A 412 -9.17 1.01 4.16
C ALA A 412 -10.21 0.28 3.31
N SER A 413 -11.22 -0.32 3.95
CA SER A 413 -12.35 -0.88 3.23
C SER A 413 -13.08 0.23 2.43
N PRO A 414 -13.64 -0.10 1.24
CA PRO A 414 -14.33 0.88 0.39
C PRO A 414 -15.43 1.66 1.11
N ASP A 415 -16.18 1.01 2.01
CA ASP A 415 -17.24 1.62 2.80
C ASP A 415 -16.69 2.68 3.79
N LEU A 416 -15.55 2.41 4.43
CA LEU A 416 -14.92 3.38 5.33
C LEU A 416 -14.37 4.58 4.55
N LEU A 417 -13.77 4.37 3.38
CA LEU A 417 -13.35 5.47 2.52
C LEU A 417 -14.55 6.30 2.04
N ALA A 418 -15.67 5.67 1.71
CA ALA A 418 -16.88 6.37 1.30
C ALA A 418 -17.42 7.29 2.41
N GLN A 419 -17.28 6.91 3.69
CA GLN A 419 -17.70 7.74 4.83
C GLN A 419 -16.95 9.08 4.90
N PHE A 420 -15.73 9.19 4.33
CA PHE A 420 -14.99 10.47 4.28
C PHE A 420 -15.70 11.53 3.42
N THR A 421 -16.64 11.12 2.57
CA THR A 421 -17.46 12.03 1.76
C THR A 421 -18.72 12.52 2.49
N SER A 422 -18.97 12.05 3.71
CA SER A 422 -20.18 12.32 4.49
C SER A 422 -19.89 13.12 5.75
N ASN A 423 -20.87 13.92 6.17
CA ASN A 423 -20.87 14.65 7.43
C ASN A 423 -22.31 15.02 7.82
N PRO A 424 -22.67 15.13 9.12
CA PRO A 424 -23.98 15.62 9.52
C PRO A 424 -24.36 16.97 8.88
N LEU A 425 -23.38 17.86 8.65
CA LEU A 425 -23.60 19.15 8.00
C LEU A 425 -23.90 19.02 6.50
N VAL A 426 -23.33 18.05 5.79
CA VAL A 426 -23.67 17.79 4.37
C VAL A 426 -25.17 17.52 4.23
N LEU A 427 -25.73 16.67 5.10
CA LEU A 427 -27.17 16.38 5.11
C LEU A 427 -28.02 17.59 5.47
N GLN A 428 -27.58 18.40 6.45
CA GLN A 428 -28.28 19.62 6.84
C GLN A 428 -28.32 20.66 5.70
N PHE A 429 -27.21 20.84 4.99
CA PHE A 429 -27.14 21.77 3.86
C PHE A 429 -27.95 21.27 2.66
N HIS A 430 -27.89 19.98 2.32
CA HIS A 430 -28.79 19.43 1.30
C HIS A 430 -30.26 19.64 1.65
N ARG A 431 -30.67 19.40 2.90
CA ARG A 431 -32.04 19.68 3.34
C ARG A 431 -32.42 21.14 3.12
N ARG A 432 -31.55 22.07 3.49
CA ARG A 432 -31.78 23.52 3.28
C ARG A 432 -31.90 23.87 1.81
N PHE A 433 -30.97 23.40 0.98
CA PHE A 433 -30.97 23.69 -0.45
C PHE A 433 -32.18 23.10 -1.18
N MET A 434 -32.54 21.85 -0.90
CA MET A 434 -33.70 21.22 -1.52
C MET A 434 -35.01 21.88 -1.10
N ASN A 435 -35.13 22.33 0.15
CA ASN A 435 -36.30 23.10 0.59
C ASN A 435 -36.38 24.47 -0.10
N ALA A 436 -35.24 25.16 -0.28
CA ALA A 436 -35.19 26.43 -0.98
C ALA A 436 -35.53 26.26 -2.48
N ALA A 437 -34.96 25.27 -3.14
CA ALA A 437 -35.23 24.93 -4.54
C ALA A 437 -36.70 24.53 -4.77
N ASN A 438 -37.33 23.81 -3.83
CA ASN A 438 -38.75 23.51 -3.91
C ASN A 438 -39.66 24.75 -3.79
N GLY A 439 -39.13 25.87 -3.29
CA GLY A 439 -39.81 27.16 -3.29
C GLY A 439 -39.72 27.92 -4.61
N GLU A 440 -38.84 27.52 -5.53
CA GLU A 440 -38.77 28.02 -6.90
C GLU A 440 -39.91 27.37 -7.70
N LYS A 441 -41.00 28.10 -7.87
CA LYS A 441 -42.13 27.75 -8.74
C LYS A 441 -42.26 28.73 -9.88
#